data_AF-A0A094QHS2-F1
#
_entry.id   AF-A0A094QHS2-F1
#
_cell.length_a   1.000
_cell.length_b   1.000
_cell.length_c   1.000
_cell.angle_alpha   90.00
_cell.angle_beta   90.00
_cell.angle_gamma   90.00
#
_symmetry.space_group_name_H-M   'P 1'
#
loop_
_entity.id
_entity.type
_entity.pdbx_description
1 polymer ?
#
loop_
_entity_poly.entity_id
_entity_poly.type
_entity_poly.pdbx_seq_one_letter_code
_entity_poly.pdbx_strand_id
1 'polypeptide(L)'
;MGTNKRTRKKENRRLRQDRDAKSFQRKKTRKNIVRILVVLGIIVSVGGIIAVSGDDATDTNSTDTTITNDTAAAATNTGGRTITGETPCPATDGSEERAVSFEQAPPTCITDGAVYTAVVTTNKGKFAIVLDAEKAPLAVNSFVTLARYKYFDGTVCHRAIPGFVVQCGDPTATGSGGP
;
A
#
# COMPACT_ATOMS: atom_id res chain seq x y z
N MET A 1 38.97 -16.90 23.71
CA MET A 1 38.06 -17.41 22.65
C MET A 1 36.75 -16.59 22.60
N GLY A 2 36.60 -15.59 21.72
CA GLY A 2 35.32 -14.84 21.62
C GLY A 2 35.11 -13.98 20.37
N THR A 3 36.16 -13.74 19.57
CA THR A 3 36.14 -12.81 18.45
C THR A 3 35.59 -13.41 17.15
N ASN A 4 35.84 -14.70 16.87
CA ASN A 4 35.47 -15.34 15.59
C ASN A 4 33.96 -15.57 15.37
N LYS A 5 33.16 -15.74 16.43
CA LYS A 5 31.69 -15.88 16.29
C LYS A 5 31.00 -14.56 15.96
N ARG A 6 31.53 -13.43 16.47
CA ARG A 6 30.95 -12.09 16.26
C ARG A 6 31.17 -11.60 14.84
N THR A 7 32.35 -11.85 14.27
CA THR A 7 32.66 -11.52 12.86
C THR A 7 31.78 -12.28 11.89
N ARG A 8 31.61 -13.60 12.07
CA ARG A 8 30.73 -14.43 11.21
C ARG A 8 29.27 -13.97 11.23
N LYS A 9 28.75 -13.55 12.39
CA LYS A 9 27.39 -13.02 12.51
C LYS A 9 27.22 -11.67 11.81
N LYS A 10 28.25 -10.80 11.85
CA LYS A 10 28.26 -9.51 11.16
C LYS A 10 28.32 -9.66 9.64
N GLU A 11 29.11 -10.61 9.16
CA GLU A 11 29.26 -10.90 7.73
C GLU A 11 27.97 -11.46 7.13
N ASN A 12 27.33 -12.44 7.78
CA ASN A 12 26.02 -12.95 7.33
C ASN A 12 24.92 -11.88 7.29
N ARG A 13 24.96 -10.90 8.21
CA ARG A 13 24.02 -9.77 8.20
C ARG A 13 24.27 -8.83 7.03
N ARG A 14 25.54 -8.55 6.72
CA ARG A 14 25.94 -7.75 5.54
C ARG A 14 25.54 -8.42 4.24
N LEU A 15 25.77 -9.73 4.11
CA LEU A 15 25.37 -10.50 2.94
C LEU A 15 23.86 -10.47 2.71
N ARG A 16 23.05 -10.55 3.77
CA ARG A 16 21.58 -10.39 3.68
C ARG A 16 21.20 -8.98 3.22
N GLN A 17 21.78 -7.95 3.83
CA GLN A 17 21.52 -6.55 3.44
C GLN A 17 21.91 -6.25 1.99
N ASP A 18 23.04 -6.77 1.52
CA ASP A 18 23.49 -6.61 0.14
C ASP A 18 22.60 -7.40 -0.84
N ARG A 19 22.18 -8.62 -0.48
CA ARG A 19 21.23 -9.42 -1.27
C ARG A 19 19.89 -8.72 -1.41
N ASP A 20 19.39 -8.15 -0.32
CA ASP A 20 18.12 -7.44 -0.31
C ASP A 20 18.24 -6.14 -1.12
N ALA A 21 19.31 -5.35 -0.93
CA ALA A 21 19.59 -4.13 -1.70
C ALA A 21 19.68 -4.39 -3.22
N LYS A 22 20.39 -5.45 -3.64
CA LYS A 22 20.49 -5.87 -5.04
C LYS A 22 19.13 -6.30 -5.61
N SER A 23 18.27 -6.93 -4.81
CA SER A 23 16.93 -7.35 -5.25
C SER A 23 15.98 -6.16 -5.49
N PHE A 24 16.08 -5.10 -4.68
CA PHE A 24 15.30 -3.87 -4.88
C PHE A 24 15.74 -3.10 -6.13
N GLN A 25 17.05 -3.00 -6.36
CA GLN A 25 17.60 -2.37 -7.56
C GLN A 25 17.14 -3.10 -8.83
N ARG A 26 17.18 -4.44 -8.84
CA ARG A 26 16.70 -5.25 -9.98
C ARG A 26 15.22 -5.05 -10.30
N LYS A 27 14.37 -4.81 -9.30
CA LYS A 27 12.94 -4.52 -9.50
C LYS A 27 12.71 -3.11 -10.03
N LYS A 28 13.49 -2.12 -9.58
CA LYS A 28 13.40 -0.72 -10.06
C LYS A 28 13.90 -0.58 -11.49
N THR A 29 15.03 -1.20 -11.84
CA THR A 29 15.57 -1.19 -13.20
C THR A 29 14.66 -1.93 -14.17
N ARG A 30 14.09 -3.09 -13.80
CA ARG A 30 13.11 -3.79 -14.63
C ARG A 30 11.85 -2.95 -14.90
N LYS A 31 11.31 -2.25 -13.89
CA LYS A 31 10.13 -1.38 -14.08
C LYS A 31 10.43 -0.18 -14.98
N ASN A 32 11.62 0.42 -14.88
CA ASN A 32 12.01 1.53 -15.74
C ASN A 32 12.27 1.06 -17.18
N ILE A 33 12.92 -0.09 -17.39
CA ILE A 33 13.14 -0.66 -18.73
C ILE A 33 11.82 -1.03 -19.41
N VAL A 34 10.88 -1.67 -18.70
CA VAL A 34 9.56 -2.02 -19.26
C VAL A 34 8.78 -0.76 -19.64
N ARG A 35 8.82 0.31 -18.84
CA ARG A 35 8.19 1.59 -19.20
C ARG A 35 8.80 2.21 -20.46
N ILE A 36 10.14 2.20 -20.58
CA ILE A 36 10.83 2.70 -21.78
C ILE A 36 10.44 1.90 -23.03
N LEU A 37 10.38 0.56 -22.93
CA LEU A 37 9.98 -0.30 -24.05
C LEU A 37 8.51 -0.11 -24.46
N VAL A 38 7.61 0.09 -23.49
CA VAL A 38 6.19 0.38 -23.79
C VAL A 38 6.04 1.74 -24.47
N VAL A 39 6.75 2.78 -24.00
CA VAL A 39 6.73 4.11 -24.62
C VAL A 39 7.34 4.08 -26.02
N LEU A 40 8.47 3.41 -26.23
CA LEU A 40 9.07 3.23 -27.55
C LEU A 40 8.16 2.41 -28.48
N GLY A 41 7.52 1.36 -27.99
CA GLY A 41 6.57 0.56 -28.76
C GLY A 41 5.35 1.39 -29.21
N ILE A 42 4.84 2.26 -28.34
CA ILE A 42 3.75 3.18 -28.66
C ILE A 42 4.20 4.22 -29.70
N ILE A 43 5.40 4.79 -29.56
CA ILE A 43 5.97 5.76 -30.51
C ILE A 43 6.20 5.12 -31.89
N VAL A 44 6.68 3.89 -31.96
CA VAL A 44 6.84 3.16 -33.23
C VAL A 44 5.48 2.78 -33.83
N SER A 45 4.44 2.51 -33.02
CA SER A 45 3.10 2.22 -33.54
C SER A 45 2.33 3.47 -34.01
N VAL A 46 2.67 4.65 -33.50
CA VAL A 46 2.02 5.93 -33.87
C VAL A 46 2.85 6.72 -34.91
N GLY A 47 4.16 6.48 -34.99
CA GLY A 47 5.11 7.17 -35.87
C GLY A 47 5.24 6.58 -37.28
N GLY A 48 4.15 6.07 -37.84
CA GLY A 48 4.09 5.62 -39.24
C GLY A 48 3.86 6.74 -40.25
N ILE A 49 3.67 8.00 -39.85
CA ILE A 49 3.45 9.09 -40.81
C ILE A 49 4.09 10.42 -40.33
N ILE A 50 4.85 11.01 -41.24
CA ILE A 50 5.26 12.42 -41.42
C ILE A 50 6.68 12.81 -40.96
N ALA A 51 7.36 13.40 -41.95
CA ALA A 51 8.76 13.78 -42.06
C ALA A 51 9.19 15.01 -41.25
N VAL A 52 10.51 15.05 -41.07
CA VAL A 52 11.47 16.15 -40.82
C VAL A 52 11.00 17.58 -41.08
N SER A 53 11.21 18.43 -40.06
CA SER A 53 11.79 19.80 -40.03
C SER A 53 11.82 20.22 -38.55
N GLY A 54 12.91 20.68 -37.92
CA GLY A 54 13.74 21.85 -38.25
C GLY A 54 13.43 22.95 -37.23
N ASP A 55 14.43 23.27 -36.38
CA ASP A 55 14.63 24.36 -35.39
C ASP A 55 13.49 25.34 -35.03
N ASP A 56 13.38 25.70 -33.74
CA ASP A 56 13.83 27.02 -33.25
C ASP A 56 13.57 27.17 -31.74
N ALA A 57 14.50 27.85 -31.08
CA ALA A 57 14.49 28.15 -29.67
C ALA A 57 13.74 29.46 -29.41
N THR A 58 12.91 29.50 -28.37
CA THR A 58 12.70 30.73 -27.59
C THR A 58 12.41 30.40 -26.14
N ASP A 59 13.42 30.62 -25.30
CA ASP A 59 13.27 31.04 -23.91
C ASP A 59 12.44 32.33 -23.84
N THR A 60 11.62 32.47 -22.79
CA THR A 60 11.36 33.69 -21.99
C THR A 60 10.03 33.51 -21.25
N ASN A 61 10.06 33.24 -19.93
CA ASN A 61 9.98 34.31 -18.94
C ASN A 61 9.96 33.72 -17.53
N SER A 62 10.96 34.11 -16.74
CA SER A 62 10.94 33.97 -15.29
C SER A 62 9.78 34.76 -14.71
N THR A 63 9.00 34.13 -13.84
CA THR A 63 8.42 34.86 -12.71
C THR A 63 8.57 33.99 -11.48
N ASP A 64 9.52 34.42 -10.67
CA ASP A 64 9.77 34.00 -9.31
C ASP A 64 8.46 34.07 -8.50
N THR A 65 8.03 32.94 -7.96
CA THR A 65 7.03 32.89 -6.89
C THR A 65 7.32 31.65 -6.05
N THR A 66 8.17 31.86 -5.05
CA THR A 66 8.09 31.31 -3.70
C THR A 66 7.59 29.86 -3.58
N ILE A 67 8.51 28.91 -3.52
CA ILE A 67 8.24 27.55 -3.05
C ILE A 67 7.89 27.64 -1.56
N THR A 68 6.60 27.68 -1.23
CA THR A 68 6.12 27.30 0.08
C THR A 68 6.14 25.78 0.17
N ASN A 69 7.17 25.24 0.82
CA ASN A 69 7.01 24.01 1.56
C ASN A 69 5.89 24.22 2.58
N ASP A 70 4.82 23.45 2.42
CA ASP A 70 3.92 22.91 3.44
C ASP A 70 2.52 22.79 2.85
N THR A 71 2.02 21.57 2.75
CA THR A 71 0.75 21.18 3.36
C THR A 71 0.66 19.66 3.29
N ALA A 72 0.73 19.07 4.48
CA ALA A 72 0.41 17.69 4.77
C ALA A 72 -0.84 17.25 4.00
N ALA A 73 -0.76 16.08 3.37
CA ALA A 73 -1.95 15.40 2.88
C ALA A 73 -2.93 15.28 4.05
N ALA A 74 -4.01 16.06 3.96
CA ALA A 74 -5.03 16.16 4.97
C ALA A 74 -5.47 14.77 5.41
N ALA A 75 -5.45 14.53 6.73
CA ALA A 75 -6.20 13.46 7.32
C ALA A 75 -7.68 13.74 7.03
N THR A 76 -8.21 13.15 5.96
CA THR A 76 -9.65 13.05 5.78
C THR A 76 -10.14 12.13 6.87
N ASN A 77 -10.56 12.71 8.00
CA ASN A 77 -11.52 12.12 8.92
C ASN A 77 -12.78 11.79 8.10
N THR A 78 -12.72 10.69 7.37
CA THR A 78 -13.85 10.15 6.66
C THR A 78 -14.74 9.66 7.79
N GLY A 79 -15.89 10.31 7.99
CA GLY A 79 -16.85 9.90 9.01
C GLY A 79 -17.27 8.46 8.78
N GLY A 80 -17.54 7.74 9.87
CA GLY A 80 -18.11 6.40 9.85
C GLY A 80 -18.96 6.22 11.09
N ARG A 81 -19.91 5.29 11.05
CA ARG A 81 -20.77 5.02 12.20
C ARG A 81 -20.00 4.29 13.31
N THR A 82 -20.54 4.37 14.51
CA THR A 82 -20.13 3.56 15.66
C THR A 82 -21.12 2.40 15.82
N ILE A 83 -20.60 1.18 15.98
CA ILE A 83 -21.40 0.01 16.33
C ILE A 83 -21.35 -0.16 17.85
N THR A 84 -22.50 0.01 18.50
CA THR A 84 -22.69 -0.17 19.95
C THR A 84 -23.18 -1.58 20.26
N GLY A 85 -22.69 -2.17 21.33
CA GLY A 85 -23.01 -3.53 21.74
C GLY A 85 -22.38 -4.61 20.85
N GLU A 86 -23.08 -5.73 20.69
CA GLU A 86 -22.60 -6.87 19.91
C GLU A 86 -22.49 -6.49 18.42
N THR A 87 -21.31 -6.70 17.84
CA THR A 87 -21.09 -6.43 16.41
C THR A 87 -21.65 -7.59 15.59
N PRO A 88 -22.71 -7.41 14.79
CA PRO A 88 -23.26 -8.48 13.98
C PRO A 88 -22.25 -8.89 12.90
N CYS A 89 -22.41 -10.10 12.34
CA CYS A 89 -21.60 -10.50 11.21
C CYS A 89 -22.05 -9.74 9.94
N PRO A 90 -21.14 -9.02 9.26
CA PRO A 90 -21.50 -8.21 8.11
C PRO A 90 -21.86 -9.07 6.91
N ALA A 91 -22.77 -8.57 6.08
CA ALA A 91 -23.19 -9.22 4.84
C ALA A 91 -22.00 -9.44 3.88
N THR A 92 -22.06 -10.53 3.11
CA THR A 92 -20.98 -10.92 2.18
C THR A 92 -21.00 -10.16 0.85
N ASP A 93 -22.07 -9.41 0.59
CA ASP A 93 -22.34 -8.67 -0.66
C ASP A 93 -21.72 -7.26 -0.70
N GLY A 94 -21.15 -6.79 0.40
CA GLY A 94 -20.57 -5.44 0.51
C GLY A 94 -21.59 -4.31 0.68
N SER A 95 -22.83 -4.64 1.04
CA SER A 95 -23.92 -3.68 1.27
C SER A 95 -23.75 -2.83 2.53
N GLU A 96 -22.87 -3.24 3.46
CA GLU A 96 -22.66 -2.56 4.74
C GLU A 96 -22.26 -1.09 4.60
N GLU A 97 -22.70 -0.27 5.55
CA GLU A 97 -22.22 1.09 5.71
C GLU A 97 -20.88 1.13 6.42
N ARG A 98 -20.10 2.19 6.17
CA ARG A 98 -18.78 2.36 6.77
C ARG A 98 -18.88 2.57 8.28
N ALA A 99 -18.25 1.66 9.04
CA ALA A 99 -18.09 1.77 10.49
C ALA A 99 -16.61 1.95 10.86
N VAL A 100 -16.33 2.82 11.83
CA VAL A 100 -14.95 3.16 12.28
C VAL A 100 -14.71 2.97 13.77
N SER A 101 -15.74 2.61 14.53
CA SER A 101 -15.65 2.37 15.96
C SER A 101 -16.57 1.23 16.36
N PHE A 102 -16.06 0.32 17.19
CA PHE A 102 -16.73 -0.88 17.62
C PHE A 102 -16.55 -1.02 19.14
N GLU A 103 -17.65 -1.11 19.87
CA GLU A 103 -17.60 -1.25 21.33
C GLU A 103 -17.06 -2.61 21.78
N GLN A 104 -17.29 -3.64 20.97
CA GLN A 104 -16.93 -5.01 21.27
C GLN A 104 -16.17 -5.66 20.10
N ALA A 105 -15.34 -6.65 20.43
CA ALA A 105 -14.70 -7.46 19.42
C ALA A 105 -15.75 -8.22 18.59
N PRO A 106 -15.57 -8.33 17.26
CA PRO A 106 -16.52 -9.05 16.43
C PRO A 106 -16.51 -10.55 16.75
N PRO A 107 -17.67 -11.22 16.69
CA PRO A 107 -17.76 -12.67 16.78
C PRO A 107 -17.08 -13.34 15.58
N THR A 108 -16.96 -14.67 15.62
CA THR A 108 -16.41 -15.44 14.49
C THR A 108 -17.42 -15.45 13.32
N CYS A 109 -17.11 -14.68 12.29
CA CYS A 109 -17.93 -14.51 11.07
C CYS A 109 -17.36 -15.23 9.85
N ILE A 110 -16.18 -15.85 9.99
CA ILE A 110 -15.55 -16.67 8.96
C ILE A 110 -15.97 -18.14 9.09
N THR A 111 -15.92 -18.85 7.98
CA THR A 111 -16.21 -20.27 7.83
C THR A 111 -14.89 -21.04 7.88
N ASP A 112 -14.82 -22.07 8.71
CA ASP A 112 -13.64 -22.91 8.81
C ASP A 112 -13.31 -23.61 7.48
N GLY A 113 -12.02 -23.67 7.14
CA GLY A 113 -11.53 -24.25 5.89
C GLY A 113 -11.79 -23.41 4.62
N ALA A 114 -12.45 -22.26 4.72
CA ALA A 114 -12.63 -21.37 3.57
C ALA A 114 -11.36 -20.55 3.28
N VAL A 115 -11.11 -20.31 1.99
CA VAL A 115 -10.02 -19.44 1.52
C VAL A 115 -10.55 -18.03 1.32
N TYR A 116 -9.96 -17.06 2.02
CA TYR A 116 -10.33 -15.66 1.91
C TYR A 116 -9.31 -14.89 1.08
N THR A 117 -9.78 -14.09 0.11
CA THR A 117 -8.94 -13.18 -0.65
C THR A 117 -9.44 -11.75 -0.47
N ALA A 118 -8.56 -10.88 0.02
CA ALA A 118 -8.83 -9.46 0.16
C ALA A 118 -8.26 -8.69 -1.04
N VAL A 119 -9.09 -7.86 -1.63
CA VAL A 119 -8.70 -7.02 -2.77
C VAL A 119 -8.58 -5.58 -2.28
N VAL A 120 -7.35 -5.06 -2.27
CA VAL A 120 -7.05 -3.73 -1.77
C VAL A 120 -6.84 -2.78 -2.95
N THR A 121 -7.66 -1.73 -3.00
CA THR A 121 -7.53 -0.66 -3.99
C THR A 121 -6.91 0.56 -3.33
N THR A 122 -5.83 1.08 -3.91
CA THR A 122 -5.13 2.27 -3.40
C THR A 122 -4.95 3.28 -4.53
N ASN A 123 -4.58 4.52 -4.17
CA ASN A 123 -4.15 5.53 -5.14
C ASN A 123 -2.84 5.18 -5.89
N LYS A 124 -2.17 4.07 -5.55
CA LYS A 124 -0.99 3.55 -6.25
C LYS A 124 -1.26 2.25 -7.01
N GLY A 125 -2.53 1.84 -7.09
CA GLY A 125 -2.97 0.64 -7.79
C GLY A 125 -3.62 -0.40 -6.87
N LYS A 126 -3.95 -1.54 -7.47
CA LYS A 126 -4.71 -2.63 -6.85
C LYS A 126 -3.81 -3.83 -6.60
N PHE A 127 -4.02 -4.52 -5.48
CA PHE A 127 -3.37 -5.79 -5.19
C PHE A 127 -4.31 -6.73 -4.41
N ALA A 128 -3.99 -8.02 -4.40
CA ALA A 128 -4.73 -9.04 -3.69
C ALA A 128 -3.89 -9.66 -2.58
N ILE A 129 -4.53 -10.01 -1.47
CA ILE A 129 -3.95 -10.70 -0.32
C ILE A 129 -4.75 -11.99 -0.12
N VAL A 130 -4.08 -13.14 -0.17
CA VAL A 130 -4.67 -14.41 0.27
C VAL A 130 -4.47 -14.52 1.77
N LEU A 131 -5.55 -14.71 2.53
CA LEU A 131 -5.56 -14.77 3.98
C LEU A 131 -5.49 -16.22 4.45
N ASP A 132 -4.61 -16.50 5.41
CA ASP A 132 -4.37 -17.84 5.97
C ASP A 132 -5.20 -18.04 7.24
N ALA A 133 -6.47 -18.42 7.06
CA ALA A 133 -7.41 -18.63 8.16
C ALA A 133 -7.03 -19.84 9.03
N GLU A 134 -6.33 -20.84 8.46
CA GLU A 134 -5.86 -22.00 9.23
C GLU A 134 -4.80 -21.62 10.26
N LYS A 135 -3.83 -20.78 9.86
CA LYS A 135 -2.76 -20.35 10.78
C LYS A 135 -3.16 -19.22 11.71
N ALA A 136 -4.06 -18.32 11.27
CA ALA A 136 -4.40 -17.11 12.01
C ALA A 136 -5.91 -16.79 11.99
N PRO A 137 -6.78 -17.69 12.49
CA PRO A 137 -8.23 -17.55 12.35
C PRO A 137 -8.78 -16.27 12.96
N LEU A 138 -8.29 -15.86 14.14
CA LEU A 138 -8.73 -14.64 14.81
C LEU A 138 -8.35 -13.37 14.03
N ALA A 139 -7.14 -13.34 13.44
CA ALA A 139 -6.68 -12.19 12.67
C ALA A 139 -7.42 -12.08 11.33
N VAL A 140 -7.65 -13.22 10.67
CA VAL A 140 -8.43 -13.27 9.43
C VAL A 140 -9.89 -12.87 9.70
N ASN A 141 -10.48 -13.35 10.80
CA ASN A 141 -11.82 -12.97 11.20
C ASN A 141 -11.96 -11.46 11.39
N SER A 142 -11.08 -10.88 12.22
CA SER A 142 -11.06 -9.43 12.46
C SER A 142 -10.89 -8.65 11.15
N PHE A 143 -9.92 -9.04 10.31
CA PHE A 143 -9.66 -8.36 9.05
C PHE A 143 -10.85 -8.42 8.08
N VAL A 144 -11.44 -9.61 7.89
CA VAL A 144 -12.58 -9.80 6.98
C VAL A 144 -13.79 -9.01 7.46
N THR A 145 -14.09 -9.05 8.76
CA THR A 145 -15.22 -8.31 9.34
C THR A 145 -15.04 -6.81 9.17
N LEU A 146 -13.88 -6.26 9.53
CA LEU A 146 -13.59 -4.82 9.36
C LEU A 146 -13.61 -4.40 7.89
N ALA A 147 -13.07 -5.22 6.98
CA ALA A 147 -13.09 -4.93 5.55
C ALA A 147 -14.52 -4.89 5.00
N ARG A 148 -15.41 -5.80 5.42
CA ARG A 148 -16.82 -5.79 5.02
C ARG A 148 -17.57 -4.58 5.56
N TYR A 149 -17.24 -4.12 6.76
CA TYR A 149 -17.71 -2.84 7.32
C TYR A 149 -17.04 -1.59 6.71
N LYS A 150 -16.28 -1.74 5.63
CA LYS A 150 -15.59 -0.63 4.94
C LYS A 150 -14.68 0.19 5.86
N TYR A 151 -14.22 -0.40 6.97
CA TYR A 151 -13.40 0.27 7.99
C TYR A 151 -12.12 0.85 7.39
N PHE A 152 -11.49 0.10 6.47
CA PHE A 152 -10.25 0.50 5.82
C PHE A 152 -10.43 1.52 4.68
N ASP A 153 -11.68 1.80 4.27
CA ASP A 153 -11.93 2.74 3.18
C ASP A 153 -11.57 4.16 3.61
N GLY A 154 -10.85 4.86 2.73
CA GLY A 154 -10.33 6.20 2.99
C GLY A 154 -9.15 6.24 3.97
N THR A 155 -8.69 5.10 4.51
CA THR A 155 -7.53 5.09 5.41
C THR A 155 -6.23 5.33 4.66
N VAL A 156 -5.28 6.01 5.31
CA VAL A 156 -3.97 6.30 4.76
C VAL A 156 -2.90 5.37 5.33
N CYS A 157 -1.83 5.18 4.56
CA CYS A 157 -0.63 4.53 5.06
C CYS A 157 0.25 5.57 5.77
N HIS A 158 0.03 5.76 7.07
CA HIS A 158 0.70 6.79 7.87
C HIS A 158 2.20 6.51 8.10
N ARG A 159 2.68 5.29 7.81
CA ARG A 159 4.08 4.93 8.00
C ARG A 159 4.61 4.05 6.87
N ALA A 160 5.71 4.48 6.25
CA ALA A 160 6.41 3.74 5.20
C ALA A 160 7.93 3.83 5.38
N ILE A 161 8.58 2.67 5.57
CA ILE A 161 10.04 2.56 5.70
C ILE A 161 10.58 1.77 4.50
N PRO A 162 11.38 2.40 3.63
CA PRO A 162 11.97 1.74 2.46
C PRO A 162 12.74 0.48 2.83
N GLY A 163 12.45 -0.62 2.13
CA GLY A 163 13.10 -1.91 2.36
C GLY A 163 12.63 -2.67 3.61
N PHE A 164 11.61 -2.18 4.31
CA PHE A 164 11.09 -2.83 5.51
C PHE A 164 9.56 -3.01 5.47
N VAL A 165 8.78 -1.96 5.77
CA VAL A 165 7.33 -2.09 5.97
C VAL A 165 6.57 -0.84 5.56
N VAL A 166 5.36 -1.05 5.06
CA VAL A 166 4.32 -0.01 4.92
C VAL A 166 3.18 -0.41 5.87
N GLN A 167 2.74 0.54 6.68
CA GLN A 167 1.71 0.37 7.70
C GLN A 167 0.56 1.34 7.43
N CYS A 168 -0.65 0.78 7.37
CA CYS A 168 -1.90 1.43 7.02
C CYS A 168 -3.03 0.89 7.92
N GLY A 169 -4.26 1.35 7.68
CA GLY A 169 -5.46 0.81 8.35
C GLY A 169 -5.79 1.48 9.68
N ASP A 170 -5.20 2.64 9.96
CA ASP A 170 -5.62 3.53 11.04
C ASP A 170 -6.44 4.68 10.43
N PRO A 171 -7.77 4.75 10.70
CA PRO A 171 -8.62 5.85 10.25
C PRO A 171 -8.20 7.22 10.74
N THR A 172 -7.52 7.31 11.89
CA THR A 172 -7.02 8.56 12.46
C THR A 172 -5.68 9.00 11.88
N ALA A 173 -4.98 8.09 11.19
CA ALA A 173 -3.62 8.28 10.68
C ALA A 173 -2.55 8.64 11.74
N THR A 174 -2.86 8.50 13.04
CA THR A 174 -1.93 8.83 14.12
C THR A 174 -0.91 7.72 14.39
N GLY A 175 -1.21 6.50 13.94
CA GLY A 175 -0.45 5.29 14.22
C GLY A 175 -0.76 4.67 15.58
N SER A 176 -1.67 5.27 16.34
CA SER A 176 -2.14 4.76 17.64
C SER A 176 -3.65 4.48 17.65
N GLY A 177 -4.34 4.66 16.52
CA GLY A 177 -5.77 4.36 16.40
C GLY A 177 -6.07 2.87 16.27
N GLY A 178 -7.35 2.56 16.29
CA GLY A 178 -7.90 1.20 16.19
C GLY A 178 -9.42 1.25 16.08
N PRO A 179 -10.03 0.11 15.71
CA PRO A 179 -11.48 -0.05 15.70
C PRO A 179 -12.07 0.02 17.11
#